data_AF-A0A0Q6MMI3-F1
#
_entry.id   AF-A0A0Q6MMI3-F1
#
_cell.length_a   1.000
_cell.length_b   1.000
_cell.length_c   1.000
_cell.angle_alpha   90.00
_cell.angle_beta   90.00
_cell.angle_gamma   90.00
#
_symmetry.space_group_name_H-M   'P 1'
#
loop_
_entity.id
_entity.type
_entity.pdbx_description
1 polymer ?
#
loop_
_entity_poly.entity_id
_entity_poly.type
_entity_poly.pdbx_seq_one_letter_code
_entity_poly.pdbx_strand_id
1 'polypeptide(L)'
;MSTVDPASGATQRRSRVLDPGCGFEALSRRLASQGWTVSAQAQGPLLPGEPEHASFAHADGGQLVYTFNPVCQLRVLDAPTALDADSLSQLPIVGDELVAAWLGSSDERTLLRGVLAARVLSLLALRPRLQALRTHASHAVQQAATAADAAMARQVEPLARQAAMVSIELIEEQLQPLLRALVSDSQGAVAATLRPRDDDFDKAFVPGVARAARQAYGALWSQPPRLGSASRESRIVLHLAPAGMLADDNELSRHLPGGYRHIASQLQPQRVWAAWKVIEPGQSAGTSYDGLVWLDDHWAWFPKPYRVLGPPGRDSQA
;
A
#
# COMPACT_ATOMS: atom_id res chain seq x y z
N MET A 1 25.44 15.11 -31.69
CA MET A 1 24.06 15.32 -31.18
C MET A 1 23.99 14.66 -29.81
N SER A 2 24.25 15.42 -28.75
CA SER A 2 24.12 14.94 -27.38
C SER A 2 22.65 14.94 -27.00
N THR A 3 22.10 13.76 -26.75
CA THR A 3 20.80 13.57 -26.12
C THR A 3 20.94 13.93 -24.65
N VAL A 4 20.47 15.13 -24.29
CA VAL A 4 20.24 15.52 -22.90
C VAL A 4 19.02 14.74 -22.42
N ASP A 5 19.24 13.89 -21.43
CA ASP A 5 18.23 13.07 -20.77
C ASP A 5 17.37 13.96 -19.86
N PRO A 6 16.05 14.15 -20.09
CA PRO A 6 15.20 15.00 -19.28
C PRO A 6 14.62 14.22 -18.10
N ALA A 7 15.48 13.52 -17.33
CA ALA A 7 15.12 13.09 -16.00
C ALA A 7 15.28 14.30 -15.07
N SER A 8 14.30 15.22 -15.13
CA SER A 8 14.10 16.23 -14.10
C SER A 8 13.79 15.49 -12.80
N GLY A 9 14.85 15.15 -12.05
CA GLY A 9 14.75 14.59 -10.72
C GLY A 9 14.11 15.63 -9.83
N ALA A 10 12.78 15.62 -9.74
CA ALA A 10 12.05 16.47 -8.81
C ALA A 10 12.58 16.16 -7.40
N THR A 11 13.37 17.08 -6.85
CA THR A 11 13.98 16.92 -5.53
C THR A 11 12.87 16.65 -4.53
N GLN A 12 12.90 15.48 -3.90
CA GLN A 12 11.92 15.10 -2.90
C GLN A 12 11.90 16.18 -1.81
N ARG A 13 10.69 16.63 -1.44
CA ARG A 13 10.48 17.63 -0.39
C ARG A 13 9.83 16.98 0.81
N ARG A 14 10.16 17.48 2.00
CA ARG A 14 9.61 17.04 3.27
C ARG A 14 9.02 18.23 4.01
N SER A 15 7.71 18.20 4.22
CA SER A 15 6.99 19.23 4.96
C SER A 15 7.32 19.18 6.45
N ARG A 16 7.24 20.34 7.11
CA ARG A 16 7.27 20.53 8.55
C ARG A 16 6.14 21.45 8.96
N VAL A 17 5.55 21.20 10.13
CA VAL A 17 4.56 22.10 10.72
C VAL A 17 5.26 22.93 11.80
N LEU A 18 5.06 24.24 11.76
CA LEU A 18 5.65 25.16 12.73
C LEU A 18 4.69 25.40 13.90
N ASP A 19 5.24 25.65 15.07
CA ASP A 19 4.48 26.04 16.25
C ASP A 19 3.63 27.29 15.94
N PRO A 20 2.33 27.30 16.29
CA PRO A 20 1.45 28.44 16.03
C PRO A 20 1.89 29.76 16.65
N GLY A 21 2.69 29.72 17.73
CA GLY A 21 3.32 30.89 18.35
C GLY A 21 4.51 31.45 17.57
N CYS A 22 5.04 30.72 16.59
CA CYS A 22 6.10 31.20 15.70
C CYS A 22 5.48 31.86 14.47
N GLY A 23 5.26 33.17 14.53
CA GLY A 23 4.79 33.96 13.39
C GLY A 23 5.83 34.10 12.28
N PHE A 24 5.41 34.56 11.10
CA PHE A 24 6.28 34.69 9.92
C PHE A 24 7.52 35.56 10.14
N GLU A 25 7.40 36.67 10.86
CA GLU A 25 8.56 37.52 11.19
C GLU A 25 9.57 36.78 12.08
N ALA A 26 9.10 36.05 13.09
CA ALA A 26 9.94 35.26 13.97
C ALA A 26 10.63 34.11 13.22
N LEU A 27 9.90 33.43 12.32
CA LEU A 27 10.45 32.44 11.40
C LEU A 27 11.55 33.05 10.52
N SER A 28 11.25 34.18 9.88
CA SER A 28 12.18 34.86 8.97
C SER A 28 13.48 35.27 9.68
N ARG A 29 13.41 35.78 10.92
CA ARG A 29 14.61 36.09 11.71
C ARG A 29 15.45 34.85 12.03
N ARG A 30 14.81 33.73 12.39
CA ARG A 30 15.51 32.46 12.67
C ARG A 30 16.20 31.93 11.41
N LEU A 31 15.49 31.91 10.29
CA LEU A 31 16.03 31.51 9.00
C LEU A 31 17.17 32.44 8.54
N ALA A 32 17.03 33.76 8.74
CA ALA A 32 18.08 34.72 8.40
C ALA A 32 19.38 34.51 9.18
N SER A 33 19.28 34.10 10.46
CA SER A 33 20.47 33.75 11.26
C SER A 33 21.24 32.53 10.73
N GLN A 34 20.62 31.79 9.82
CA GLN A 34 21.16 30.61 9.16
C GLN A 34 21.43 30.86 7.66
N GLY A 35 21.50 32.12 7.22
CA GLY A 35 21.83 32.47 5.83
C GLY A 35 20.68 32.42 4.83
N TRP A 36 19.44 32.20 5.28
CA TRP A 36 18.27 32.22 4.41
C TRP A 36 17.71 33.63 4.25
N THR A 37 17.24 33.95 3.04
CA THR A 37 16.60 35.24 2.74
C THR A 37 15.24 35.04 2.10
N VAL A 38 14.27 35.90 2.40
CA VAL A 38 12.96 35.88 1.73
C VAL A 38 13.17 36.30 0.28
N SER A 39 12.90 35.40 -0.66
CA SER A 39 13.04 35.65 -2.10
C SER A 39 11.73 36.09 -2.74
N ALA A 40 10.60 35.63 -2.22
CA ALA A 40 9.26 36.01 -2.66
C ALA A 40 8.25 35.86 -1.52
N GLN A 41 7.20 36.67 -1.51
CA GLN A 41 6.06 36.52 -0.61
C GLN A 41 4.76 37.07 -1.22
N ALA A 42 3.62 36.57 -0.76
CA ALA A 42 2.30 37.05 -1.16
C ALA A 42 2.14 38.55 -0.83
N GLN A 43 1.47 39.27 -1.73
CA GLN A 43 1.15 40.69 -1.55
C GLN A 43 -0.28 40.85 -1.05
N GLY A 44 -0.48 41.71 -0.05
CA GLY A 44 -1.80 41.96 0.55
C GLY A 44 -2.36 40.76 1.32
N PRO A 45 -1.67 40.28 2.38
CA PRO A 45 -2.12 39.11 3.13
C PRO A 45 -3.44 39.38 3.86
N LEU A 46 -4.26 38.34 3.99
CA LEU A 46 -5.52 38.36 4.74
C LEU A 46 -5.30 38.71 6.22
N LEU A 47 -4.16 38.28 6.78
CA LEU A 47 -3.73 38.64 8.12
C LEU A 47 -2.44 39.49 8.03
N PRO A 48 -2.44 40.74 8.55
CA PRO A 48 -1.26 41.58 8.51
C PRO A 48 -0.03 40.91 9.13
N GLY A 49 1.08 40.90 8.39
CA GLY A 49 2.35 40.29 8.81
C GLY A 49 2.46 38.78 8.56
N GLU A 50 1.43 38.12 8.04
CA GLU A 50 1.40 36.68 7.79
C GLU A 50 1.04 36.37 6.33
N PRO A 51 2.02 36.32 5.41
CA PRO A 51 1.75 35.98 4.02
C PRO A 51 1.23 34.54 3.91
N GLU A 52 0.20 34.31 3.09
CA GLU A 52 -0.33 32.96 2.82
C GLU A 52 0.72 32.06 2.18
N HIS A 53 1.68 32.66 1.47
CA HIS A 53 2.78 31.97 0.82
C HIS A 53 4.05 32.83 0.81
N ALA A 54 5.19 32.20 1.06
CA ALA A 54 6.50 32.81 0.88
C ALA A 54 7.54 31.77 0.45
N SER A 55 8.60 32.22 -0.22
CA SER A 55 9.76 31.42 -0.58
C SER A 55 11.00 32.00 0.09
N PHE A 56 11.88 31.13 0.55
CA PHE A 56 13.21 31.51 1.06
C PHE A 56 14.29 30.89 0.17
N ALA A 57 15.37 31.62 -0.05
CA ALA A 57 16.55 31.15 -0.77
C ALA A 57 17.80 31.19 0.14
N HIS A 58 18.64 30.18 0.01
CA HIS A 58 19.97 30.12 0.62
C HIS A 58 21.05 30.43 -0.42
N ALA A 59 22.20 30.94 0.01
CA ALA A 59 23.33 31.27 -0.88
C ALA A 59 23.82 30.05 -1.69
N ASP A 60 23.74 28.86 -1.09
CA ASP A 60 24.15 27.58 -1.71
C ASP A 60 23.07 26.99 -2.65
N GLY A 61 22.07 27.78 -3.03
CA GLY A 61 21.00 27.37 -3.94
C GLY A 61 19.84 26.61 -3.29
N GLY A 62 19.86 26.44 -1.97
CA GLY A 62 18.74 25.88 -1.21
C GLY A 62 17.47 26.72 -1.34
N GLN A 63 16.30 26.06 -1.35
CA GLN A 63 14.99 26.75 -1.37
C GLN A 63 14.06 26.17 -0.32
N LEU A 64 13.35 27.03 0.42
CA LEU A 64 12.25 26.65 1.30
C LEU A 64 10.96 27.29 0.82
N VAL A 65 9.84 26.62 1.03
CA VAL A 65 8.52 27.16 0.75
C VAL A 65 7.70 27.18 2.02
N TYR A 66 7.17 28.35 2.36
CA TYR A 66 6.27 28.58 3.48
C TYR A 66 4.84 28.73 2.98
N THR A 67 3.89 28.15 3.72
CA THR A 67 2.46 28.40 3.54
C THR A 67 1.78 28.64 4.87
N PHE A 68 0.75 29.49 4.86
CA PHE A 68 -0.05 29.83 6.03
C PHE A 68 -1.54 29.68 5.72
N ASN A 69 -2.25 28.94 6.58
CA ASN A 69 -3.70 28.85 6.57
C ASN A 69 -4.28 29.75 7.67
N PRO A 70 -4.90 30.89 7.36
CA PRO A 70 -5.37 31.84 8.36
C PRO A 70 -6.56 31.33 9.18
N VAL A 71 -7.34 30.38 8.66
CA VAL A 71 -8.55 29.86 9.34
C VAL A 71 -8.20 29.13 10.64
N CYS A 72 -7.13 28.34 10.59
CA CYS A 72 -6.66 27.54 11.73
C CYS A 72 -5.26 27.92 12.19
N GLN A 73 -4.66 28.96 11.61
CA GLN A 73 -3.27 29.40 11.85
C GLN A 73 -2.25 28.25 11.67
N LEU A 74 -2.44 27.39 10.69
CA LEU A 74 -1.49 26.34 10.36
C LEU A 74 -0.36 26.94 9.52
N ARG A 75 0.89 26.72 9.94
CA ARG A 75 2.09 27.12 9.23
C ARG A 75 2.84 25.88 8.78
N VAL A 76 3.15 25.81 7.49
CA VAL A 76 3.89 24.69 6.89
C VAL A 76 5.13 25.22 6.22
N LEU A 77 6.25 24.56 6.46
CA LEU A 77 7.52 24.81 5.80
C LEU A 77 7.93 23.55 5.02
N ASP A 78 7.97 23.64 3.71
CA ASP A 78 8.46 22.60 2.81
C ASP A 78 9.94 22.83 2.50
N ALA A 79 10.75 21.82 2.81
CA ALA A 79 12.19 21.81 2.56
C ALA A 79 12.59 20.63 1.68
N PRO A 80 13.65 20.73 0.85
CA PRO A 80 14.26 19.58 0.20
C PRO A 80 14.68 18.51 1.22
N THR A 81 14.52 17.23 0.91
CA THR A 81 14.90 16.12 1.80
C THR A 81 16.40 16.12 2.13
N ALA A 82 17.23 16.64 1.21
CA ALA A 82 18.68 16.75 1.39
C ALA A 82 19.10 17.84 2.39
N LEU A 83 18.18 18.73 2.79
CA LEU A 83 18.48 19.71 3.83
C LEU A 83 18.63 18.98 5.16
N ASP A 84 19.78 19.14 5.81
CA ASP A 84 20.09 18.42 7.04
C ASP A 84 19.12 18.80 8.17
N ALA A 85 18.94 17.87 9.12
CA ALA A 85 18.10 18.11 10.29
C ALA A 85 18.66 19.25 11.16
N ASP A 86 19.98 19.45 11.13
CA ASP A 86 20.69 20.43 11.94
C ASP A 86 20.37 21.87 11.52
N SER A 87 20.23 22.14 10.21
CA SER A 87 19.86 23.44 9.67
C SER A 87 18.49 23.89 10.17
N LEU A 88 17.55 22.97 10.35
CA LEU A 88 16.19 23.31 10.79
C LEU A 88 15.95 23.07 12.29
N SER A 89 16.97 22.60 13.03
CA SER A 89 16.85 22.21 14.45
C SER A 89 16.41 23.35 15.38
N GLN A 90 16.72 24.59 15.03
CA GLN A 90 16.37 25.79 15.80
C GLN A 90 14.93 26.27 15.54
N LEU A 91 14.23 25.66 14.58
CA LEU A 91 12.84 26.00 14.31
C LEU A 91 11.93 25.28 15.30
N PRO A 92 10.88 25.96 15.81
CA PRO A 92 9.91 25.34 16.70
C PRO A 92 8.99 24.44 15.86
N ILE A 93 9.47 23.25 15.53
CA ILE A 93 8.74 22.25 14.74
C ILE A 93 7.81 21.47 15.66
N VAL A 94 6.56 21.34 15.21
CA VAL A 94 5.52 20.60 15.90
C VAL A 94 5.72 19.11 15.66
N GLY A 95 5.81 18.35 16.74
CA GLY A 95 5.85 16.88 16.71
C GLY A 95 4.48 16.23 16.88
N ASP A 96 4.47 14.91 16.75
CA ASP A 96 3.27 14.07 16.75
C ASP A 96 2.41 14.23 18.00
N GLU A 97 3.02 14.39 19.18
CA GLU A 97 2.33 14.56 20.46
C GLU A 97 1.45 15.81 20.48
N LEU A 98 1.98 16.94 19.99
CA LEU A 98 1.24 18.20 19.96
C LEU A 98 0.13 18.17 18.91
N VAL A 99 0.36 17.54 17.75
CA VAL A 99 -0.72 17.29 16.78
C VAL A 99 -1.82 16.41 17.38
N ALA A 100 -1.44 15.37 18.12
CA ALA A 100 -2.38 14.49 18.80
C ALA A 100 -3.20 15.25 19.86
N ALA A 101 -2.58 16.20 20.58
CA ALA A 101 -3.25 17.09 21.51
C ALA A 101 -4.25 18.02 20.80
N TRP A 102 -3.88 18.60 19.65
CA TRP A 102 -4.80 19.42 18.85
C TRP A 102 -6.03 18.64 18.36
N LEU A 103 -5.84 17.37 17.98
CA LEU A 103 -6.94 16.48 17.60
C LEU A 103 -7.90 16.15 18.76
N GLY A 104 -7.50 16.40 20.01
CA GLY A 104 -8.35 16.27 21.19
C GLY A 104 -8.97 17.58 21.67
N SER A 105 -8.70 18.70 21.00
CA SER A 105 -9.20 20.01 21.40
C SER A 105 -10.70 20.14 21.13
N SER A 106 -11.42 20.82 22.04
CA SER A 106 -12.80 21.25 21.82
C SER A 106 -12.92 22.52 20.99
N ASP A 107 -11.84 23.28 20.83
CA ASP A 107 -11.80 24.45 19.96
C ASP A 107 -11.70 24.02 18.50
N GLU A 108 -12.70 24.39 17.69
CA GLU A 108 -12.81 23.95 16.30
C GLU A 108 -11.60 24.36 15.44
N ARG A 109 -11.03 25.55 15.67
CA ARG A 109 -9.86 26.02 14.91
C ARG A 109 -8.63 25.19 15.22
N THR A 110 -8.39 24.88 16.49
CA THR A 110 -7.30 24.01 16.95
C THR A 110 -7.50 22.58 16.46
N LEU A 111 -8.74 22.09 16.49
CA LEU A 111 -9.09 20.77 15.96
C LEU A 111 -8.79 20.68 14.45
N LEU A 112 -9.22 21.68 13.67
CA LEU A 112 -8.94 21.77 12.24
C LEU A 112 -7.44 21.85 11.95
N ARG A 113 -6.68 22.60 12.77
CA ARG A 113 -5.21 22.63 12.71
C ARG A 113 -4.62 21.23 12.90
N GLY A 114 -5.09 20.48 13.90
CA GLY A 114 -4.69 19.10 14.15
C GLY A 114 -4.92 18.18 12.95
N VAL A 115 -6.11 18.26 12.34
CA VAL A 115 -6.48 17.46 11.16
C VAL A 115 -5.55 17.74 9.98
N LEU A 116 -5.33 19.03 9.66
CA LEU A 116 -4.50 19.43 8.54
C LEU A 116 -3.01 19.13 8.78
N ALA A 117 -2.53 19.34 10.01
CA ALA A 117 -1.16 19.01 10.40
C ALA A 117 -0.88 17.51 10.30
N ALA A 118 -1.79 16.66 10.79
CA ALA A 118 -1.65 15.20 10.70
C ALA A 118 -1.55 14.72 9.24
N ARG A 119 -2.32 15.34 8.34
CA ARG A 119 -2.24 15.09 6.90
C ARG A 119 -0.89 15.52 6.31
N VAL A 120 -0.46 16.76 6.56
CA VAL A 120 0.80 17.33 6.03
C VAL A 120 1.99 16.48 6.46
N LEU A 121 2.03 16.07 7.73
CA LEU A 121 3.11 15.26 8.30
C LEU A 121 2.96 13.75 8.03
N SER A 122 1.85 13.33 7.39
CA SER A 122 1.56 11.91 7.09
C SER A 122 1.61 11.00 8.34
N LEU A 123 1.06 11.48 9.47
CA LEU A 123 1.10 10.78 10.77
C LEU A 123 0.12 9.60 10.85
N LEU A 124 0.47 8.47 10.21
CA LEU A 124 -0.41 7.29 10.09
C LEU A 124 -0.96 6.78 11.42
N ALA A 125 -0.21 6.91 12.51
CA ALA A 125 -0.64 6.53 13.86
C ALA A 125 -1.89 7.30 14.36
N LEU A 126 -2.14 8.50 13.83
CA LEU A 126 -3.30 9.33 14.20
C LEU A 126 -4.54 9.06 13.33
N ARG A 127 -4.45 8.16 12.34
CA ARG A 127 -5.55 7.84 11.43
C ARG A 127 -6.85 7.40 12.13
N PRO A 128 -6.83 6.58 13.20
CA PRO A 128 -8.07 6.24 13.92
C PRO A 128 -8.79 7.47 14.50
N ARG A 129 -8.03 8.48 14.98
CA ARG A 129 -8.62 9.74 15.48
C ARG A 129 -9.23 10.55 14.35
N LEU A 130 -8.57 10.62 13.19
CA LEU A 130 -9.12 11.27 12.00
C LEU A 130 -10.42 10.59 11.53
N GLN A 131 -10.49 9.26 11.60
CA GLN A 131 -11.71 8.53 11.26
C GLN A 131 -12.88 8.87 12.18
N ALA A 132 -12.64 8.99 13.49
CA ALA A 132 -13.67 9.42 14.44
C ALA A 132 -14.21 10.83 14.15
N LEU A 133 -13.36 11.73 13.63
CA LEU A 133 -13.77 13.10 13.27
C LEU A 133 -14.60 13.20 11.97
N ARG A 134 -14.76 12.11 11.21
CA ARG A 134 -15.60 12.08 10.00
C ARG A 134 -17.10 12.19 10.29
N THR A 135 -17.49 12.04 11.55
CA THR A 135 -18.87 12.23 12.01
C THR A 135 -18.99 13.45 12.95
N HIS A 136 -18.01 14.35 12.92
CA HIS A 136 -18.02 15.55 13.75
C HIS A 136 -19.14 16.51 13.35
N ALA A 137 -19.69 17.25 14.31
CA ALA A 137 -20.83 18.16 14.08
C ALA A 137 -20.48 19.35 13.17
N SER A 138 -19.25 19.87 13.26
CA SER A 138 -18.75 20.86 12.29
C SER A 138 -18.45 20.21 10.95
N HIS A 139 -19.13 20.70 9.92
CA HIS A 139 -18.94 20.30 8.54
C HIS A 139 -17.50 20.56 8.04
N ALA A 140 -16.86 21.65 8.47
CA ALA A 140 -15.49 21.97 8.08
C ALA A 140 -14.49 20.92 8.61
N VAL A 141 -14.65 20.51 9.88
CA VAL A 141 -13.83 19.45 10.49
C VAL A 141 -14.11 18.11 9.82
N GLN A 142 -15.38 17.77 9.61
CA GLN A 142 -15.77 16.53 8.93
C GLN A 142 -15.16 16.41 7.53
N GLN A 143 -15.24 17.47 6.72
CA GLN A 143 -14.67 17.49 5.38
C GLN A 143 -13.15 17.37 5.40
N ALA A 144 -12.48 18.13 6.27
CA ALA A 144 -11.04 18.07 6.41
C ALA A 144 -10.56 16.68 6.87
N ALA A 145 -11.24 16.06 7.83
CA ALA A 145 -10.91 14.75 8.36
C ALA A 145 -11.10 13.65 7.29
N THR A 146 -12.19 13.73 6.52
CA THR A 146 -12.45 12.81 5.39
C THR A 146 -11.36 12.93 4.32
N ALA A 147 -11.00 14.15 3.95
CA ALA A 147 -9.93 14.39 2.97
C ALA A 147 -8.56 13.93 3.47
N ALA A 148 -8.26 14.12 4.76
CA ALA A 148 -7.02 13.67 5.39
C ALA A 148 -6.91 12.14 5.42
N ASP A 149 -7.94 11.44 5.90
CA ASP A 149 -7.99 9.97 5.95
C ASP A 149 -7.83 9.37 4.54
N ALA A 150 -8.52 9.92 3.54
CA ALA A 150 -8.40 9.50 2.15
C ALA A 150 -6.99 9.74 1.56
N ALA A 151 -6.37 10.89 1.88
CA ALA A 151 -5.01 11.18 1.42
C ALA A 151 -3.98 10.22 2.03
N MET A 152 -4.11 9.91 3.32
CA MET A 152 -3.23 8.96 4.01
C MET A 152 -3.43 7.54 3.50
N ALA A 153 -4.67 7.13 3.23
CA ALA A 153 -4.97 5.82 2.64
C ALA A 153 -4.20 5.60 1.32
N ARG A 154 -4.17 6.62 0.45
CA ARG A 154 -3.44 6.58 -0.83
C ARG A 154 -1.92 6.48 -0.69
N GLN A 155 -1.35 6.89 0.46
CA GLN A 155 0.09 6.77 0.72
C GLN A 155 0.50 5.40 1.26
N VAL A 156 -0.40 4.71 1.97
CA VAL A 156 -0.14 3.37 2.51
C VAL A 156 -0.13 2.32 1.39
N GLU A 157 -0.96 2.52 0.36
CA GLU A 157 -1.14 1.54 -0.71
C GLU A 157 0.15 1.24 -1.51
N PRO A 158 0.96 2.24 -1.95
CA PRO A 158 2.24 1.97 -2.62
C PRO A 158 3.25 1.24 -1.74
N LEU A 159 3.32 1.56 -0.44
CA LEU A 159 4.24 0.91 0.50
C LEU A 159 3.85 -0.55 0.75
N ALA A 160 2.56 -0.81 0.97
CA ALA A 160 2.04 -2.16 1.15
C ALA A 160 2.25 -3.00 -0.12
N ARG A 161 2.03 -2.41 -1.30
CA ARG A 161 2.30 -3.04 -2.60
C ARG A 161 3.78 -3.37 -2.78
N GLN A 162 4.67 -2.42 -2.47
CA GLN A 162 6.11 -2.67 -2.60
C GLN A 162 6.61 -3.73 -1.61
N ALA A 163 6.12 -3.72 -0.37
CA ALA A 163 6.39 -4.79 0.59
C ALA A 163 5.86 -6.15 0.13
N ALA A 164 4.67 -6.18 -0.51
CA ALA A 164 4.13 -7.39 -1.10
C ALA A 164 5.01 -7.91 -2.26
N MET A 165 5.53 -7.03 -3.12
CA MET A 165 6.44 -7.42 -4.21
C MET A 165 7.72 -8.07 -3.68
N VAL A 166 8.38 -7.48 -2.67
CA VAL A 166 9.57 -8.07 -2.05
C VAL A 166 9.25 -9.42 -1.41
N SER A 167 8.10 -9.54 -0.75
CA SER A 167 7.66 -10.80 -0.15
C SER A 167 7.40 -11.87 -1.21
N ILE A 168 6.83 -11.48 -2.35
CA ILE A 168 6.55 -12.38 -3.48
C ILE A 168 7.84 -12.94 -4.06
N GLU A 169 8.86 -12.13 -4.29
CA GLU A 169 10.16 -12.60 -4.81
C GLU A 169 10.75 -13.71 -3.93
N LEU A 170 10.72 -13.53 -2.61
CA LEU A 170 11.17 -14.54 -1.65
C LEU A 170 10.31 -15.82 -1.70
N ILE A 171 8.99 -15.68 -1.81
CA ILE A 171 8.07 -16.83 -1.89
C ILE A 171 8.27 -17.59 -3.20
N GLU A 172 8.51 -16.89 -4.32
CA GLU A 172 8.78 -17.53 -5.62
C GLU A 172 10.01 -18.43 -5.57
N GLU A 173 11.10 -17.95 -4.96
CA GLU A 173 12.33 -18.73 -4.77
C GLU A 173 12.07 -20.02 -3.95
N GLN A 174 11.30 -19.90 -2.88
CA GLN A 174 10.95 -21.05 -2.02
C GLN A 174 9.98 -22.03 -2.67
N LEU A 175 9.06 -21.53 -3.51
CA LEU A 175 8.02 -22.34 -4.13
C LEU A 175 8.55 -23.12 -5.35
N GLN A 176 9.59 -22.62 -6.03
CA GLN A 176 10.06 -23.22 -7.27
C GLN A 176 10.53 -24.68 -7.13
N PRO A 177 11.28 -25.09 -6.08
CA PRO A 177 11.62 -26.50 -5.85
C PRO A 177 10.39 -27.39 -5.66
N LEU A 178 9.39 -26.92 -4.89
CA LEU A 178 8.15 -27.65 -4.66
C LEU A 178 7.39 -27.87 -5.98
N LEU A 179 7.28 -26.84 -6.83
CA LEU A 179 6.61 -26.98 -8.13
C LEU A 179 7.34 -27.96 -9.06
N ARG A 180 8.68 -27.96 -9.06
CA ARG A 180 9.45 -28.94 -9.83
C ARG A 180 9.21 -30.38 -9.36
N ALA A 181 9.16 -30.58 -8.04
CA ALA A 181 8.84 -31.87 -7.44
C ALA A 181 7.42 -32.31 -7.81
N LEU A 182 6.44 -31.41 -7.70
CA LEU A 182 5.04 -31.65 -8.00
C LEU A 182 4.80 -31.99 -9.49
N VAL A 183 5.50 -31.31 -10.41
CA VAL A 183 5.41 -31.60 -11.85
C VAL A 183 6.03 -32.96 -12.22
N SER A 184 7.02 -33.40 -11.44
CA SER A 184 7.68 -34.69 -11.63
C SER A 184 7.00 -35.84 -10.86
N ASP A 185 5.90 -35.56 -10.15
CA ASP A 185 5.25 -36.48 -9.23
C ASP A 185 4.29 -37.45 -9.93
N SER A 186 4.85 -38.49 -10.57
CA SER A 186 4.07 -39.50 -11.28
C SER A 186 3.21 -40.38 -10.37
N GLN A 187 3.54 -40.47 -9.08
CA GLN A 187 2.85 -41.31 -8.10
C GLN A 187 1.86 -40.53 -7.22
N GLY A 188 1.86 -39.20 -7.28
CA GLY A 188 0.98 -38.34 -6.48
C GLY A 188 1.43 -38.18 -5.02
N ALA A 189 2.66 -38.54 -4.68
CA ALA A 189 3.18 -38.48 -3.31
C ALA A 189 3.37 -37.03 -2.85
N VAL A 190 3.89 -36.16 -3.71
CA VAL A 190 4.03 -34.72 -3.45
C VAL A 190 2.66 -34.05 -3.46
N ALA A 191 1.79 -34.39 -4.41
CA ALA A 191 0.43 -33.84 -4.44
C ALA A 191 -0.34 -34.17 -3.15
N ALA A 192 -0.15 -35.36 -2.57
CA ALA A 192 -0.78 -35.77 -1.33
C ALA A 192 -0.34 -34.93 -0.11
N THR A 193 0.91 -34.45 -0.07
CA THR A 193 1.38 -33.59 1.04
C THR A 193 0.77 -32.19 1.01
N LEU A 194 0.24 -31.77 -0.14
CA LEU A 194 -0.42 -30.49 -0.35
C LEU A 194 -1.93 -30.53 -0.07
N ARG A 195 -2.46 -31.66 0.38
CA ARG A 195 -3.88 -31.77 0.75
C ARG A 195 -4.17 -30.80 1.91
N PRO A 196 -5.18 -29.91 1.78
CA PRO A 196 -5.59 -29.04 2.87
C PRO A 196 -6.03 -29.83 4.11
N ARG A 197 -5.59 -29.36 5.28
CA ARG A 197 -6.03 -29.77 6.62
C ARG A 197 -7.39 -29.12 6.93
N ASP A 198 -8.09 -29.61 7.95
CA ASP A 198 -9.43 -29.09 8.28
C ASP A 198 -9.42 -27.59 8.67
N ASP A 199 -8.40 -27.13 9.38
CA ASP A 199 -8.24 -25.74 9.82
C ASP A 199 -7.78 -24.81 8.68
N ASP A 200 -7.24 -25.36 7.60
CA ASP A 200 -6.70 -24.59 6.48
C ASP A 200 -7.79 -23.81 5.72
N PHE A 201 -9.02 -24.34 5.72
CA PHE A 201 -10.15 -23.68 5.07
C PHE A 201 -10.47 -22.34 5.72
N ASP A 202 -10.40 -22.24 7.05
CA ASP A 202 -10.66 -20.99 7.76
C ASP A 202 -9.50 -19.98 7.59
N LYS A 203 -8.30 -20.48 7.29
CA LYS A 203 -7.13 -19.66 6.94
C LYS A 203 -7.14 -19.17 5.49
N ALA A 204 -7.73 -19.92 4.55
CA ALA A 204 -7.74 -19.61 3.12
C ALA A 204 -8.99 -18.83 2.69
N PHE A 205 -10.14 -19.10 3.32
CA PHE A 205 -11.44 -18.56 2.95
C PHE A 205 -12.07 -17.75 4.09
N VAL A 206 -12.93 -16.80 3.75
CA VAL A 206 -13.69 -16.05 4.75
C VAL A 206 -14.70 -16.97 5.48
N PRO A 207 -15.11 -16.66 6.73
CA PRO A 207 -15.93 -17.57 7.55
C PRO A 207 -17.22 -18.07 6.89
N GLY A 208 -17.87 -17.26 6.05
CA GLY A 208 -19.09 -17.64 5.34
C GLY A 208 -18.89 -18.68 4.22
N VAL A 209 -17.66 -18.85 3.75
CA VAL A 209 -17.31 -19.65 2.57
C VAL A 209 -16.54 -20.92 2.94
N ALA A 210 -15.75 -20.87 4.01
CA ALA A 210 -14.86 -21.97 4.43
C ALA A 210 -15.57 -23.33 4.55
N ARG A 211 -16.78 -23.37 5.11
CA ARG A 211 -17.56 -24.61 5.23
C ARG A 211 -17.93 -25.21 3.86
N ALA A 212 -18.39 -24.39 2.92
CA ALA A 212 -18.75 -24.85 1.58
C ALA A 212 -17.51 -25.33 0.82
N ALA A 213 -16.40 -24.59 0.93
CA ALA A 213 -15.11 -24.99 0.39
C ALA A 213 -14.66 -26.35 0.95
N ARG A 214 -14.75 -26.55 2.28
CA ARG A 214 -14.38 -27.81 2.95
C ARG A 214 -15.14 -29.00 2.40
N GLN A 215 -16.45 -28.88 2.21
CA GLN A 215 -17.27 -29.94 1.65
C GLN A 215 -16.88 -30.26 0.20
N ALA A 216 -16.76 -29.25 -0.65
CA ALA A 216 -16.48 -29.44 -2.07
C ALA A 216 -15.06 -30.01 -2.31
N TYR A 217 -14.06 -29.49 -1.60
CA TYR A 217 -12.70 -29.98 -1.69
C TYR A 217 -12.53 -31.34 -1.02
N GLY A 218 -13.27 -31.65 0.05
CA GLY A 218 -13.28 -32.99 0.62
C GLY A 218 -13.69 -34.05 -0.40
N ALA A 219 -14.71 -33.77 -1.21
CA ALA A 219 -15.11 -34.64 -2.31
C ALA A 219 -14.03 -34.72 -3.41
N LEU A 220 -13.45 -33.58 -3.82
CA LEU A 220 -12.38 -33.54 -4.82
C LEU A 220 -11.15 -34.36 -4.39
N TRP A 221 -10.71 -34.20 -3.15
CA TRP A 221 -9.53 -34.88 -2.61
C TRP A 221 -9.74 -36.36 -2.29
N SER A 222 -10.96 -36.89 -2.46
CA SER A 222 -11.18 -38.35 -2.49
C SER A 222 -10.46 -39.01 -3.67
N GLN A 223 -10.22 -38.25 -4.75
CA GLN A 223 -9.35 -38.60 -5.86
C GLN A 223 -8.36 -37.45 -6.08
N PRO A 224 -7.17 -37.51 -5.46
CA PRO A 224 -6.24 -36.40 -5.47
C PRO A 224 -5.99 -35.85 -6.88
N PRO A 225 -6.02 -34.51 -7.07
CA PRO A 225 -5.73 -33.88 -8.34
C PRO A 225 -4.34 -34.29 -8.81
N ARG A 226 -4.25 -34.74 -10.06
CA ARG A 226 -3.00 -35.12 -10.70
C ARG A 226 -2.57 -34.04 -11.69
N LEU A 227 -1.29 -33.71 -11.67
CA LEU A 227 -0.71 -32.94 -12.76
C LEU A 227 -0.47 -33.88 -13.94
N GLY A 228 -0.55 -33.33 -15.15
CA GLY A 228 -0.01 -34.03 -16.31
C GLY A 228 1.48 -34.24 -16.13
N SER A 229 1.97 -35.42 -16.55
CA SER A 229 3.40 -35.68 -16.64
C SER A 229 4.06 -34.70 -17.60
N ALA A 230 5.10 -34.02 -17.16
CA ALA A 230 5.89 -33.11 -18.00
C ALA A 230 7.36 -33.53 -18.05
N SER A 231 8.07 -33.13 -19.11
CA SER A 231 9.50 -33.40 -19.23
C SER A 231 10.32 -32.66 -18.16
N ARG A 232 11.49 -33.19 -17.80
CA ARG A 232 12.43 -32.52 -16.87
C ARG A 232 12.96 -31.18 -17.40
N GLU A 233 12.89 -30.99 -18.71
CA GLU A 233 13.31 -29.76 -19.40
C GLU A 233 12.18 -28.73 -19.47
N SER A 234 10.98 -29.07 -18.98
CA SER A 234 9.85 -28.15 -18.94
C SER A 234 10.15 -26.91 -18.11
N ARG A 235 9.77 -25.75 -18.65
CA ARG A 235 9.85 -24.48 -17.96
C ARG A 235 8.60 -24.26 -17.12
N ILE A 236 8.80 -23.92 -15.84
CA ILE A 236 7.72 -23.50 -14.94
C ILE A 236 7.69 -21.98 -14.89
N VAL A 237 6.57 -21.39 -15.29
CA VAL A 237 6.29 -19.95 -15.13
C VAL A 237 5.35 -19.81 -13.95
N LEU A 238 5.81 -19.15 -12.89
CA LEU A 238 5.07 -18.93 -11.65
C LEU A 238 4.55 -17.50 -11.58
N HIS A 239 3.35 -17.33 -11.05
CA HIS A 239 2.74 -16.05 -10.74
C HIS A 239 2.11 -16.12 -9.35
N LEU A 240 2.39 -15.12 -8.52
CA LEU A 240 1.85 -14.99 -7.17
C LEU A 240 1.03 -13.70 -7.05
N ALA A 241 -0.05 -13.75 -6.27
CA ALA A 241 -0.77 -12.55 -5.86
C ALA A 241 -1.39 -12.71 -4.47
N PRO A 242 -1.28 -11.69 -3.59
CA PRO A 242 -2.09 -11.60 -2.38
C PRO A 242 -3.56 -11.52 -2.76
N ALA A 243 -4.42 -12.23 -2.01
CA ALA A 243 -5.84 -12.30 -2.34
C ALA A 243 -6.53 -10.94 -2.31
N GLY A 244 -6.10 -10.04 -1.43
CA GLY A 244 -6.59 -8.66 -1.36
C GLY A 244 -6.29 -7.82 -2.60
N MET A 245 -5.36 -8.25 -3.46
CA MET A 245 -5.04 -7.60 -4.74
C MET A 245 -5.70 -8.27 -5.94
N LEU A 246 -6.49 -9.33 -5.73
CA LEU A 246 -7.13 -10.07 -6.83
C LEU A 246 -8.38 -9.40 -7.39
N ALA A 247 -9.02 -8.50 -6.65
CA ALA A 247 -10.26 -7.86 -7.09
C ALA A 247 -10.03 -6.93 -8.30
N ASP A 248 -8.88 -6.27 -8.34
CA ASP A 248 -8.52 -5.27 -9.34
C ASP A 248 -7.52 -5.82 -10.36
N ASP A 249 -7.47 -5.19 -11.53
CA ASP A 249 -6.44 -5.47 -12.54
C ASP A 249 -5.15 -4.72 -12.22
N ASN A 250 -4.11 -5.45 -11.81
CA ASN A 250 -2.79 -4.91 -11.47
C ASN A 250 -1.68 -5.85 -11.95
N GLU A 251 -0.43 -5.45 -11.76
CA GLU A 251 0.76 -6.18 -12.18
C GLU A 251 0.87 -7.59 -11.59
N LEU A 252 0.36 -7.83 -10.39
CA LEU A 252 0.39 -9.15 -9.74
C LEU A 252 -0.81 -10.01 -10.14
N SER A 253 -2.01 -9.44 -10.21
CA SER A 253 -3.25 -10.18 -10.45
C SER A 253 -3.48 -10.56 -11.91
N ARG A 254 -2.98 -9.77 -12.88
CA ARG A 254 -3.26 -9.96 -14.32
C ARG A 254 -2.81 -11.31 -14.89
N HIS A 255 -1.86 -11.96 -14.22
CA HIS A 255 -1.31 -13.23 -14.65
C HIS A 255 -2.04 -14.44 -14.06
N LEU A 256 -2.91 -14.22 -13.07
CA LEU A 256 -3.75 -15.27 -12.51
C LEU A 256 -5.03 -15.45 -13.36
N PRO A 257 -5.67 -16.64 -13.31
CA PRO A 257 -6.92 -16.88 -14.02
C PRO A 257 -8.00 -15.86 -13.66
N GLY A 258 -8.72 -15.32 -14.65
CA GLY A 258 -9.75 -14.28 -14.45
C GLY A 258 -10.87 -14.67 -13.49
N GLY A 259 -11.07 -15.98 -13.23
CA GLY A 259 -11.98 -16.47 -12.20
C GLY A 259 -11.64 -15.99 -10.79
N TYR A 260 -10.36 -15.73 -10.48
CA TYR A 260 -9.93 -15.24 -9.17
C TYR A 260 -10.53 -13.88 -8.81
N ARG A 261 -10.73 -12.99 -9.79
CA ARG A 261 -11.39 -11.68 -9.56
C ARG A 261 -12.80 -11.84 -8.99
N HIS A 262 -13.53 -12.86 -9.44
CA HIS A 262 -14.91 -13.13 -9.01
C HIS A 262 -15.01 -13.72 -7.60
N ILE A 263 -13.93 -14.31 -7.10
CA ILE A 263 -13.89 -14.93 -5.77
C ILE A 263 -13.02 -14.16 -4.79
N ALA A 264 -12.42 -13.02 -5.17
CA ALA A 264 -11.48 -12.29 -4.32
C ALA A 264 -12.06 -11.95 -2.94
N SER A 265 -13.33 -11.55 -2.86
CA SER A 265 -14.04 -11.25 -1.60
C SER A 265 -14.37 -12.48 -0.74
N GLN A 266 -14.19 -13.68 -1.29
CA GLN A 266 -14.41 -14.96 -0.62
C GLN A 266 -13.13 -15.53 -0.01
N LEU A 267 -11.97 -14.95 -0.35
CA LEU A 267 -10.65 -15.38 0.10
C LEU A 267 -10.19 -14.52 1.28
N GLN A 268 -9.32 -15.07 2.13
CA GLN A 268 -8.65 -14.30 3.17
C GLN A 268 -7.62 -13.36 2.52
N PRO A 269 -7.76 -12.01 2.65
CA PRO A 269 -7.05 -11.03 1.82
C PRO A 269 -5.52 -11.07 1.98
N GLN A 270 -5.03 -11.50 3.14
CA GLN A 270 -3.61 -11.62 3.48
C GLN A 270 -2.92 -12.85 2.87
N ARG A 271 -3.67 -13.79 2.26
CA ARG A 271 -3.10 -15.03 1.73
C ARG A 271 -2.56 -14.84 0.32
N VAL A 272 -1.36 -15.35 0.07
CA VAL A 272 -0.71 -15.34 -1.24
C VAL A 272 -1.11 -16.61 -2.00
N TRP A 273 -1.71 -16.42 -3.17
CA TRP A 273 -2.14 -17.48 -4.06
C TRP A 273 -1.20 -17.60 -5.24
N ALA A 274 -0.91 -18.85 -5.63
CA ALA A 274 -0.06 -19.16 -6.77
C ALA A 274 -0.88 -19.73 -7.94
N ALA A 275 -0.52 -19.27 -9.13
CA ALA A 275 -0.84 -19.92 -10.39
C ALA A 275 0.47 -20.19 -11.15
N TRP A 276 0.55 -21.31 -11.85
CA TRP A 276 1.74 -21.64 -12.62
C TRP A 276 1.39 -22.29 -13.95
N LYS A 277 2.30 -22.16 -14.90
CA LYS A 277 2.24 -22.82 -16.21
C LYS A 277 3.44 -23.73 -16.37
N VAL A 278 3.19 -24.93 -16.89
CA VAL A 278 4.23 -25.88 -17.28
C VAL A 278 4.31 -25.89 -18.80
N ILE A 279 5.44 -25.46 -19.34
CA ILE A 279 5.67 -25.29 -20.78
C ILE A 279 6.75 -26.26 -21.22
N GLU A 280 6.39 -27.18 -22.11
CA GLU A 280 7.31 -28.16 -22.69
C GLU A 280 8.37 -27.50 -23.59
N PRO A 281 9.55 -28.12 -23.77
CA PRO A 281 10.57 -27.62 -24.68
C PRO A 281 10.02 -27.38 -26.09
N GLY A 282 10.36 -26.23 -26.66
CA GLY A 282 9.91 -25.83 -28.00
C GLY A 282 8.45 -25.34 -28.09
N GLN A 283 7.69 -25.38 -26.99
CA GLN A 283 6.32 -24.85 -26.96
C GLN A 283 6.27 -23.40 -26.48
N SER A 284 5.32 -22.63 -27.03
CA SER A 284 5.03 -21.26 -26.60
C SER A 284 3.89 -21.18 -25.58
N ALA A 285 3.08 -22.23 -25.48
CA ALA A 285 1.97 -22.38 -24.54
C ALA A 285 2.14 -23.65 -23.70
N GLY A 286 1.47 -23.70 -22.55
CA GLY A 286 1.62 -24.79 -21.59
C GLY A 286 0.36 -25.04 -20.78
N THR A 287 0.40 -26.10 -19.98
CA THR A 287 -0.72 -26.47 -19.09
C THR A 287 -0.71 -25.55 -17.88
N SER A 288 -1.86 -24.94 -17.59
CA SER A 288 -2.04 -24.01 -16.47
C SER A 288 -2.63 -24.73 -15.27
N TYR A 289 -2.05 -24.44 -14.11
CA TYR A 289 -2.48 -24.91 -12.80
C TYR A 289 -2.58 -23.70 -11.86
N ASP A 290 -3.38 -23.84 -10.82
CA ASP A 290 -3.62 -22.77 -9.86
C ASP A 290 -4.11 -23.35 -8.52
N GLY A 291 -4.20 -22.48 -7.51
CA GLY A 291 -4.85 -22.82 -6.26
C GLY A 291 -3.91 -23.15 -5.11
N LEU A 292 -2.59 -23.00 -5.27
CA LEU A 292 -1.65 -23.22 -4.18
C LEU A 292 -1.61 -21.97 -3.28
N VAL A 293 -1.62 -22.15 -1.96
CA VAL A 293 -1.64 -21.04 -0.98
C VAL A 293 -0.78 -21.37 0.22
N TRP A 294 -0.04 -20.36 0.72
CA TRP A 294 0.77 -20.49 1.92
C TRP A 294 -0.07 -20.22 3.18
N LEU A 295 -0.12 -21.20 4.09
CA LEU A 295 -0.96 -21.20 5.29
C LEU A 295 -0.14 -21.26 6.58
N ASP A 296 0.67 -20.21 6.76
CA ASP A 296 1.55 -19.99 7.91
C ASP A 296 2.77 -20.91 7.97
N ASP A 297 2.57 -22.24 7.97
CA ASP A 297 3.63 -23.24 8.14
C ASP A 297 3.81 -24.18 6.93
N HIS A 298 2.84 -24.23 6.01
CA HIS A 298 2.88 -25.14 4.87
C HIS A 298 2.11 -24.61 3.66
N TRP A 299 2.34 -25.26 2.51
CA TRP A 299 1.56 -25.05 1.30
C TRP A 299 0.37 -26.01 1.25
N ALA A 300 -0.80 -25.47 0.96
CA ALA A 300 -2.01 -26.25 0.68
C ALA A 300 -2.49 -25.98 -0.74
N TRP A 301 -3.06 -27.01 -1.39
CA TRP A 301 -3.55 -26.91 -2.76
C TRP A 301 -5.08 -27.00 -2.80
N PHE A 302 -5.70 -25.91 -3.25
CA PHE A 302 -7.12 -25.78 -3.54
C PHE A 302 -7.32 -25.60 -5.05
N PRO A 303 -7.29 -26.67 -5.87
CA PRO A 303 -7.30 -26.53 -7.33
C PRO A 303 -8.52 -25.74 -7.81
N LYS A 304 -8.30 -24.77 -8.70
CA LYS A 304 -9.36 -24.02 -9.40
C LYS A 304 -10.44 -23.50 -8.46
N PRO A 305 -10.08 -22.69 -7.44
CA PRO A 305 -11.04 -22.26 -6.40
C PRO A 305 -12.22 -21.49 -6.97
N TYR A 306 -12.03 -20.78 -8.08
CA TYR A 306 -13.10 -20.08 -8.79
C TYR A 306 -14.12 -21.01 -9.46
N ARG A 307 -13.81 -22.29 -9.70
CA ARG A 307 -14.79 -23.28 -10.17
C ARG A 307 -15.59 -23.88 -9.02
N VAL A 308 -14.99 -23.96 -7.84
CA VAL A 308 -15.63 -24.48 -6.63
C VAL A 308 -16.53 -23.43 -5.96
N LEU A 309 -16.08 -22.17 -5.97
CA LEU A 309 -16.71 -21.04 -5.27
C LEU A 309 -17.43 -20.05 -6.19
N GLY A 310 -17.25 -20.19 -7.50
CA GLY A 310 -17.94 -19.34 -8.48
C GLY A 310 -19.44 -19.57 -8.46
N PRO A 311 -20.24 -18.63 -9.02
CA PRO A 311 -21.68 -18.83 -9.14
C PRO A 311 -21.98 -20.14 -9.89
N PRO A 312 -22.96 -20.94 -9.42
CA PRO A 312 -23.30 -22.19 -10.09
C PRO A 312 -23.77 -21.91 -11.52
N GLY A 313 -23.00 -22.40 -12.50
CA GLY A 313 -23.39 -22.43 -13.91
C GLY A 313 -22.73 -21.38 -14.81
N ARG A 314 -21.48 -21.66 -15.22
CA ARG A 314 -21.01 -21.57 -16.61
C ARG A 314 -19.88 -22.58 -16.79
N ASP A 315 -20.19 -23.85 -16.65
CA ASP A 315 -19.24 -24.90 -17.02
C ASP A 315 -19.07 -24.93 -18.54
N SER A 316 -17.81 -25.02 -18.95
CA SER A 316 -17.36 -25.89 -20.05
C SER A 316 -18.00 -25.66 -21.42
N GLN A 317 -17.47 -24.69 -22.18
CA GLN A 317 -17.21 -24.94 -23.59
C GLN A 317 -15.72 -24.71 -23.87
N ALA A 318 -15.20 -25.61 -24.71
CA ALA A 318 -13.81 -25.95 -24.95
C ALA A 318 -12.91 -24.78 -25.39
#